data_AF-A0A255H0Y3-F1
#
_entry.id   AF-A0A255H0Y3-F1
#
_cell.length_a   1.000
_cell.length_b   1.000
_cell.length_c   1.000
_cell.angle_alpha   90.00
_cell.angle_beta   90.00
_cell.angle_gamma   90.00
#
_symmetry.space_group_name_H-M   'P 1'
#
loop_
_entity.id
_entity.type
_entity.pdbx_description
1 polymer ?
#
loop_
_entity_poly.entity_id
_entity_poly.type
_entity_poly.pdbx_seq_one_letter_code
_entity_poly.pdbx_strand_id
1 'polypeptide(L)'
;MGILFTSTVDDLLRARVASLAAAVACGEASTDEAVASLRAVGLLGPASGVGLRGAADTVATLAEECPRTAWAVLRELDASGAAAEVLELSWFAGIARAGLFEAEAVVDRGRHEAYRVEVDQLRADTYSLLGGWHRWSHNTLTGSISELWVLLGIARALADRANRLAVELGAGPAPVRRLAALSGDRALAA
;
A
#
# COMPACT_ATOMS: atom_id res chain seq x y z
N MET A 1 4.61 -20.31 21.69
CA MET A 1 3.55 -20.87 20.83
C MET A 1 2.59 -19.76 20.43
N GLY A 2 2.98 -18.89 19.48
CA GLY A 2 2.22 -17.68 19.13
C GLY A 2 2.32 -17.25 17.67
N ILE A 3 2.95 -18.08 16.82
CA ILE A 3 3.25 -17.76 15.43
C ILE A 3 2.09 -18.17 14.49
N LEU A 4 1.26 -19.15 14.91
CA LEU A 4 0.14 -19.66 14.09
C LEU A 4 -1.11 -18.77 14.15
N PHE A 5 -1.34 -18.02 15.23
CA PHE A 5 -2.52 -17.16 15.34
C PHE A 5 -2.38 -15.85 14.55
N THR A 6 -1.18 -15.28 14.47
CA THR A 6 -0.93 -14.01 13.77
C THR A 6 -1.07 -14.15 12.26
N SER A 7 -0.55 -15.23 11.65
CA SER A 7 -0.71 -15.45 10.20
C SER A 7 -2.18 -15.62 9.80
N THR A 8 -2.97 -16.30 10.64
CA THR A 8 -4.39 -16.54 10.37
C THR A 8 -5.20 -15.24 10.40
N VAL A 9 -4.89 -14.32 11.31
CA VAL A 9 -5.55 -13.01 11.35
C VAL A 9 -5.14 -12.17 10.16
N ASP A 10 -3.84 -12.09 9.84
CA ASP A 10 -3.35 -11.32 8.68
C ASP A 10 -3.95 -11.82 7.35
N ASP A 11 -4.10 -13.14 7.18
CA ASP A 11 -4.73 -13.73 6.00
C ASP A 11 -6.23 -13.42 5.93
N LEU A 12 -6.93 -13.46 7.06
CA LEU A 12 -8.34 -13.06 7.14
C LEU A 12 -8.53 -11.57 6.86
N LEU A 13 -7.61 -10.72 7.34
CA LEU A 13 -7.58 -9.30 7.05
C LEU A 13 -7.39 -9.05 5.56
N ARG A 14 -6.41 -9.70 4.94
CA ARG A 14 -6.19 -9.61 3.49
C ARG A 14 -7.41 -10.08 2.70
N ALA A 15 -8.02 -11.20 3.09
CA ALA A 15 -9.22 -11.71 2.42
C ALA A 15 -10.40 -10.74 2.54
N ARG A 16 -10.60 -10.12 3.72
CA ARG A 16 -11.66 -9.14 3.95
C ARG A 16 -11.39 -7.85 3.16
N VAL A 17 -10.16 -7.37 3.14
CA VAL A 17 -9.73 -6.21 2.37
C VAL A 17 -9.92 -6.46 0.87
N ALA A 18 -9.50 -7.62 0.35
CA ALA A 18 -9.68 -8.00 -1.04
C ALA A 18 -11.18 -8.08 -1.42
N SER A 19 -12.02 -8.64 -0.55
CA SER A 19 -13.47 -8.68 -0.76
C SER A 19 -14.10 -7.28 -0.81
N LEU A 20 -13.69 -6.37 0.09
CA LEU A 20 -14.15 -4.98 0.09
C LEU A 20 -13.65 -4.21 -1.15
N ALA A 21 -12.39 -4.40 -1.51
CA ALA A 21 -11.79 -3.81 -2.72
C ALA A 21 -12.55 -4.25 -3.98
N ALA A 22 -12.91 -5.54 -4.07
CA ALA A 22 -13.71 -6.06 -5.16
C ALA A 22 -15.12 -5.44 -5.20
N ALA A 23 -15.81 -5.34 -4.06
CA ALA A 23 -17.13 -4.70 -3.98
C ALA A 23 -17.09 -3.24 -4.44
N VAL A 24 -16.07 -2.47 -4.03
CA VAL A 24 -15.88 -1.08 -4.49
C VAL A 24 -15.58 -1.04 -5.99
N ALA A 25 -14.71 -1.91 -6.49
CA ALA A 25 -14.36 -1.97 -7.90
C ALA A 25 -15.56 -2.35 -8.81
N CYS A 26 -16.46 -3.19 -8.32
CA CYS A 26 -17.70 -3.60 -8.98
C CYS A 26 -18.84 -2.57 -8.82
N GLY A 27 -18.66 -1.53 -8.02
CA GLY A 27 -19.70 -0.54 -7.72
C GLY A 27 -20.81 -1.05 -6.79
N GLU A 28 -20.58 -2.19 -6.12
CA GLU A 28 -21.50 -2.79 -5.15
C GLU A 28 -21.42 -2.11 -3.77
N ALA A 29 -20.34 -1.37 -3.51
CA ALA A 29 -20.17 -0.54 -2.32
C ALA A 29 -19.49 0.78 -2.68
N SER A 30 -19.87 1.86 -1.98
CA SER A 30 -19.14 3.13 -2.05
C SER A 30 -17.84 3.08 -1.23
N THR A 31 -16.92 4.00 -1.51
CA THR A 31 -15.70 4.15 -0.70
C THR A 31 -16.03 4.42 0.77
N ASP A 32 -17.06 5.23 1.04
CA ASP A 32 -17.46 5.58 2.41
C ASP A 32 -18.05 4.37 3.16
N GLU A 33 -18.84 3.54 2.47
CA GLU A 33 -19.33 2.27 3.02
C GLU A 33 -18.19 1.29 3.35
N ALA A 34 -17.18 1.22 2.50
CA ALA A 34 -16.00 0.40 2.76
C ALA A 34 -15.22 0.89 3.99
N VAL A 35 -15.01 2.21 4.12
CA VAL A 35 -14.38 2.84 5.29
C VAL A 35 -15.18 2.56 6.57
N ALA A 36 -16.51 2.73 6.52
CA ALA A 36 -17.39 2.44 7.64
C ALA A 36 -17.33 0.96 8.05
N SER A 37 -17.29 0.03 7.09
CA SER A 37 -17.14 -1.40 7.37
C SER A 37 -15.81 -1.71 8.05
N LEU A 38 -14.70 -1.13 7.60
CA LEU A 38 -13.37 -1.32 8.18
C LEU A 38 -13.29 -0.79 9.62
N ARG A 39 -13.94 0.33 9.90
CA ARG A 39 -14.09 0.86 11.26
C ARG A 39 -14.91 -0.08 12.15
N ALA A 40 -16.06 -0.56 11.64
CA ALA A 40 -16.96 -1.42 12.40
C ALA A 40 -16.29 -2.75 12.83
N VAL A 41 -15.38 -3.27 12.02
CA VAL A 41 -14.60 -4.49 12.34
C VAL A 41 -13.29 -4.20 13.09
N GLY A 42 -13.06 -2.95 13.51
CA GLY A 42 -11.93 -2.57 14.36
C GLY A 42 -10.58 -2.48 13.64
N LEU A 43 -10.55 -2.43 12.31
CA LEU A 43 -9.31 -2.37 11.53
C LEU A 43 -8.75 -0.95 11.42
N LEU A 44 -9.59 0.05 11.67
CA LEU A 44 -9.20 1.45 11.74
C LEU A 44 -9.02 1.85 13.20
N GLY A 45 -7.92 1.37 13.80
CA GLY A 45 -7.50 1.77 15.14
C GLY A 45 -7.08 3.25 15.21
N PRO A 46 -6.81 3.78 16.42
CA PRO A 46 -6.34 5.16 16.56
C PRO A 46 -5.01 5.35 15.83
N ALA A 47 -4.79 6.52 15.20
CA ALA A 47 -3.56 6.86 14.49
C ALA A 47 -2.36 7.14 15.43
N SER A 48 -2.20 6.33 16.48
CA SER A 48 -1.11 6.43 17.45
C SER A 48 -0.80 5.07 18.09
N GLY A 49 0.44 4.92 18.57
CA GLY A 49 0.89 3.72 19.27
C GLY A 49 0.64 2.41 18.50
N VAL A 50 0.07 1.41 19.17
CA VAL A 50 -0.28 0.11 18.58
C VAL A 50 -1.40 0.23 17.52
N GLY A 51 -2.28 1.23 17.65
CA GLY A 51 -3.34 1.48 16.67
C GLY A 51 -2.78 1.98 15.33
N LEU A 52 -1.71 2.78 15.35
CA LEU A 52 -1.04 3.27 14.14
C LEU A 52 -0.48 2.13 13.30
N ARG A 53 0.06 1.09 13.95
CA ARG A 53 0.56 -0.11 13.27
C ARG A 53 -0.55 -0.83 12.51
N GLY A 54 -1.65 -1.15 13.19
CA GLY A 54 -2.79 -1.83 12.55
C GLY A 54 -3.42 -1.00 11.44
N ALA A 55 -3.48 0.32 11.61
CA ALA A 55 -3.93 1.25 10.57
C ALA A 55 -2.97 1.29 9.37
N ALA A 56 -1.66 1.35 9.61
CA ALA A 56 -0.63 1.32 8.57
C ALA A 56 -0.66 0.02 7.74
N ASP A 57 -0.77 -1.14 8.41
CA ASP A 57 -0.87 -2.45 7.75
C ASP A 57 -2.16 -2.55 6.91
N THR A 58 -3.28 -2.03 7.45
CA THR A 58 -4.56 -1.97 6.73
C THR A 58 -4.47 -1.07 5.51
N VAL A 59 -3.87 0.12 5.64
CA VAL A 59 -3.67 1.07 4.54
C VAL A 59 -2.77 0.47 3.46
N ALA A 60 -1.64 -0.14 3.83
CA ALA A 60 -0.74 -0.78 2.87
C ALA A 60 -1.44 -1.89 2.09
N THR A 61 -2.17 -2.76 2.80
CA THR A 61 -2.92 -3.87 2.18
C THR A 61 -4.03 -3.36 1.25
N LEU A 62 -4.77 -2.33 1.67
CA LEU A 62 -5.78 -1.70 0.81
C LEU A 62 -5.15 -1.04 -0.41
N ALA A 63 -3.96 -0.44 -0.27
CA ALA A 63 -3.31 0.27 -1.35
C ALA A 63 -2.80 -0.67 -2.47
N GLU A 64 -2.56 -1.94 -2.15
CA GLU A 64 -2.27 -2.99 -3.14
C GLU A 64 -3.47 -3.21 -4.08
N GLU A 65 -4.68 -3.31 -3.51
CA GLU A 65 -5.88 -3.76 -4.21
C GLU A 65 -6.79 -2.61 -4.69
N CYS A 66 -7.05 -1.64 -3.81
CA CYS A 66 -7.92 -0.49 -4.03
C CYS A 66 -7.30 0.81 -3.47
N PRO A 67 -6.36 1.44 -4.21
CA PRO A 67 -5.67 2.65 -3.78
C PRO A 67 -6.58 3.82 -3.39
N ARG A 68 -7.74 3.95 -4.06
CA ARG A 68 -8.73 5.00 -3.77
C ARG A 68 -9.36 4.81 -2.40
N THR A 69 -9.77 3.59 -2.07
CA THR A 69 -10.28 3.27 -0.74
C THR A 69 -9.19 3.41 0.32
N ALA A 70 -7.97 2.98 0.01
CA ALA A 70 -6.83 3.18 0.91
C ALA A 70 -6.57 4.66 1.22
N TRP A 71 -6.68 5.53 0.22
CA TRP A 71 -6.51 6.97 0.39
C TRP A 71 -7.64 7.60 1.20
N ALA A 72 -8.90 7.19 0.98
CA ALA A 72 -10.02 7.64 1.79
C ALA A 72 -9.89 7.22 3.27
N VAL A 73 -9.44 5.99 3.52
CA VAL A 73 -9.12 5.51 4.88
C VAL A 73 -8.05 6.40 5.53
N LEU A 74 -6.98 6.72 4.80
CA LEU A 74 -5.92 7.60 5.31
C LEU A 74 -6.47 8.96 5.75
N ARG A 75 -7.38 9.56 4.97
CA ARG A 75 -8.01 10.85 5.29
C ARG A 75 -8.94 10.76 6.49
N GLU A 76 -9.68 9.66 6.62
CA GLU A 76 -10.62 9.43 7.72
C GLU A 76 -9.94 9.21 9.09
N LEU A 77 -8.69 8.73 9.10
CA LEU A 77 -7.92 8.51 10.33
C LEU A 77 -7.51 9.82 11.03
N ASP A 78 -7.68 10.97 10.37
CA ASP A 78 -7.36 12.32 10.87
C ASP A 78 -5.98 12.41 11.56
N ALA A 79 -5.02 11.67 11.02
CA ALA A 79 -3.67 11.61 11.55
C ALA A 79 -2.93 12.92 11.29
N SER A 80 -2.03 13.30 12.20
CA SER A 80 -1.21 14.49 12.07
C SER A 80 0.27 14.21 12.37
N GLY A 81 1.15 15.09 11.87
CA GLY A 81 2.59 14.97 12.05
C GLY A 81 3.14 13.64 11.52
N ALA A 82 4.05 13.03 12.28
CA ALA A 82 4.70 11.80 11.87
C ALA A 82 3.74 10.60 11.69
N ALA A 83 2.59 10.59 12.36
CA ALA A 83 1.59 9.53 12.14
C ALA A 83 0.98 9.61 10.74
N ALA A 84 0.69 10.82 10.25
CA ALA A 84 0.21 11.02 8.88
C ALA A 84 1.26 10.56 7.86
N GLU A 85 2.52 10.94 8.09
CA GLU A 85 3.65 10.55 7.24
C GLU A 85 3.88 9.04 7.21
N VAL A 86 3.71 8.33 8.34
CA VAL A 86 3.77 6.86 8.39
C VAL A 86 2.62 6.20 7.60
N LEU A 87 1.41 6.75 7.68
CA LEU A 87 0.26 6.23 6.92
C LEU A 87 0.43 6.49 5.42
N GLU A 88 0.95 7.65 5.03
CA GLU A 88 1.29 7.96 3.64
C GLU A 88 2.40 7.04 3.11
N LEU A 89 3.44 6.80 3.91
CA LEU A 89 4.50 5.83 3.58
C LEU A 89 3.90 4.44 3.36
N SER A 90 2.96 4.03 4.20
CA SER A 90 2.28 2.74 4.10
C SER A 90 1.45 2.61 2.82
N TRP A 91 0.75 3.69 2.43
CA TRP A 91 0.00 3.75 1.19
C TRP A 91 0.91 3.58 -0.03
N PHE A 92 2.01 4.32 -0.11
CA PHE A 92 2.99 4.15 -1.20
C PHE A 92 3.65 2.78 -1.20
N ALA A 93 3.98 2.24 -0.02
CA ALA A 93 4.59 0.92 0.11
C ALA A 93 3.67 -0.19 -0.43
N GLY A 94 2.35 -0.11 -0.18
CA GLY A 94 1.37 -1.03 -0.78
C GLY A 94 1.33 -0.93 -2.30
N ILE A 95 1.28 0.30 -2.84
CA ILE A 95 1.26 0.52 -4.30
C ILE A 95 2.54 0.02 -4.96
N ALA A 96 3.71 0.26 -4.37
CA ALA A 96 4.99 -0.22 -4.89
C ALA A 96 5.04 -1.75 -4.91
N ARG A 97 4.63 -2.40 -3.82
CA ARG A 97 4.60 -3.86 -3.67
C ARG A 97 3.73 -4.54 -4.72
N ALA A 98 2.50 -4.08 -4.91
CA ALA A 98 1.62 -4.62 -5.94
C ALA A 98 2.17 -4.38 -7.37
N GLY A 99 2.97 -3.31 -7.57
CA GLY A 99 3.51 -2.94 -8.88
C GLY A 99 4.61 -3.90 -9.27
N LEU A 100 5.51 -4.13 -8.32
CA LEU A 100 6.56 -5.12 -8.42
C LEU A 100 5.97 -6.52 -8.66
N PHE A 101 5.00 -6.94 -7.85
CA PHE A 101 4.41 -8.28 -7.98
C PHE A 101 3.83 -8.54 -9.38
N GLU A 102 3.13 -7.56 -9.94
CA GLU A 102 2.59 -7.69 -11.29
C GLU A 102 3.68 -7.70 -12.37
N ALA A 103 4.72 -6.87 -12.24
CA ALA A 103 5.86 -6.86 -13.15
C ALA A 103 6.63 -8.20 -13.11
N GLU A 104 6.90 -8.72 -11.91
CA GLU A 104 7.51 -10.03 -11.70
C GLU A 104 6.68 -11.14 -12.33
N ALA A 105 5.38 -11.17 -12.05
CA ALA A 105 4.49 -12.18 -12.61
C ALA A 105 4.46 -12.17 -14.14
N VAL A 106 4.69 -11.02 -14.79
CA VAL A 106 4.78 -10.95 -16.25
C VAL A 106 6.14 -11.50 -16.75
N VAL A 107 7.24 -11.11 -16.12
CA VAL A 107 8.59 -11.59 -16.47
C VAL A 107 8.72 -13.09 -16.24
N ASP A 108 8.25 -13.60 -15.10
CA ASP A 108 8.31 -15.02 -14.71
C ASP A 108 7.50 -15.93 -15.65
N ARG A 109 6.46 -15.40 -16.31
CA ARG A 109 5.74 -16.10 -17.37
C ARG A 109 6.53 -16.17 -18.69
N GLY A 110 7.77 -15.69 -18.72
CA GLY A 110 8.69 -15.76 -19.87
C GLY A 110 8.39 -14.76 -20.99
N ARG A 111 7.52 -13.77 -20.73
CA ARG A 111 7.07 -12.84 -21.78
C ARG A 111 8.06 -11.69 -22.05
N HIS A 112 8.94 -11.38 -21.09
CA HIS A 112 9.77 -10.16 -21.13
C HIS A 112 11.15 -10.35 -20.44
N GLU A 113 11.92 -11.39 -20.79
CA GLU A 113 13.25 -11.66 -20.21
C GLU A 113 14.24 -10.48 -20.32
N ALA A 114 14.09 -9.60 -21.32
CA ALA A 114 14.90 -8.39 -21.45
C ALA A 114 14.79 -7.43 -20.24
N TYR A 115 13.69 -7.49 -19.49
CA TYR A 115 13.41 -6.62 -18.34
C TYR A 115 13.83 -7.24 -17.00
N ARG A 116 14.43 -8.44 -17.01
CA ARG A 116 14.77 -9.17 -15.78
C ARG A 116 15.70 -8.39 -14.86
N VAL A 117 16.73 -7.77 -15.43
CA VAL A 117 17.68 -6.93 -14.67
C VAL A 117 16.97 -5.74 -14.03
N GLU A 118 16.03 -5.12 -14.75
CA GLU A 118 15.28 -3.98 -14.22
C GLU A 118 14.33 -4.38 -13.09
N VAL A 119 13.63 -5.51 -13.24
CA VAL A 119 12.75 -6.07 -12.21
C VAL A 119 13.56 -6.50 -10.99
N ASP A 120 14.73 -7.11 -11.17
CA ASP A 120 15.61 -7.48 -10.05
C ASP A 120 16.10 -6.26 -9.27
N GLN A 121 16.43 -5.15 -9.96
CA GLN A 121 16.76 -3.89 -9.32
C GLN A 121 15.55 -3.31 -8.57
N LEU A 122 14.39 -3.29 -9.21
CA LEU A 122 13.15 -2.81 -8.60
C LEU A 122 12.79 -3.63 -7.35
N ARG A 123 13.00 -4.96 -7.38
CA ARG A 123 12.82 -5.85 -6.23
C ARG A 123 13.74 -5.45 -5.08
N ALA A 124 15.02 -5.29 -5.34
CA ALA A 124 16.00 -4.91 -4.33
C ALA A 124 15.63 -3.57 -3.67
N ASP A 125 15.28 -2.55 -4.47
CA ASP A 125 14.89 -1.23 -3.99
C ASP A 125 13.59 -1.30 -3.17
N THR A 126 12.61 -2.06 -3.64
CA THR A 126 11.31 -2.25 -2.95
C THR A 126 11.49 -2.99 -1.63
N TYR A 127 12.33 -4.02 -1.55
CA TYR A 127 12.60 -4.71 -0.29
C TYR A 127 13.36 -3.85 0.71
N SER A 128 14.27 -2.99 0.23
CA SER A 128 14.91 -1.97 1.08
C SER A 128 13.87 -1.01 1.66
N LEU A 129 12.94 -0.51 0.82
CA LEU A 129 11.81 0.30 1.25
C LEU A 129 10.95 -0.43 2.30
N LEU A 130 10.56 -1.68 2.03
CA LEU A 130 9.70 -2.45 2.94
C LEU A 130 10.37 -2.69 4.31
N GLY A 131 11.69 -2.87 4.34
CA GLY A 131 12.47 -2.92 5.58
C GLY A 131 12.42 -1.59 6.36
N GLY A 132 12.52 -0.46 5.66
CA GLY A 132 12.36 0.88 6.24
C GLY A 132 10.93 1.14 6.74
N TRP A 133 9.94 0.79 5.93
CA TRP A 133 8.52 0.90 6.29
C TRP A 133 8.18 0.05 7.52
N HIS A 134 8.63 -1.20 7.59
CA HIS A 134 8.39 -2.06 8.75
C HIS A 134 8.97 -1.43 10.03
N ARG A 135 10.17 -0.84 9.96
CA ARG A 135 10.76 -0.12 11.08
C ARG A 135 9.89 1.04 11.56
N TRP A 136 9.42 1.88 10.65
CA TRP A 136 8.62 3.07 10.98
C TRP A 136 7.20 2.74 11.46
N SER A 137 6.55 1.74 10.86
CA SER A 137 5.19 1.32 11.21
C SER A 137 5.13 0.52 12.53
N HIS A 138 6.17 -0.27 12.86
CA HIS A 138 6.13 -1.20 13.98
C HIS A 138 6.79 -0.67 15.26
N ASN A 139 7.79 0.20 15.16
CA ASN A 139 8.59 0.63 16.31
C ASN A 139 8.29 2.07 16.76
N THR A 140 7.11 2.63 16.44
CA THR A 140 6.63 3.91 16.97
C THR A 140 7.68 5.02 16.93
N LEU A 141 8.11 5.44 15.74
CA LEU A 141 9.04 6.57 15.56
C LEU A 141 10.50 6.32 16.01
N THR A 142 10.97 5.07 16.10
CA THR A 142 12.42 4.80 16.20
C THR A 142 13.10 5.10 14.87
N GLY A 143 13.39 6.37 14.64
CA GLY A 143 14.02 6.89 13.44
C GLY A 143 13.96 8.42 13.45
N SER A 144 14.79 9.07 12.64
CA SER A 144 14.72 10.53 12.52
C SER A 144 13.60 10.94 11.56
N ILE A 145 12.92 12.06 11.81
CA ILE A 145 11.93 12.60 10.85
C ILE A 145 12.53 12.72 9.43
N SER A 146 13.82 13.06 9.34
CA SER A 146 14.55 13.10 8.06
C SER A 146 14.61 11.73 7.36
N GLU A 147 14.80 10.64 8.10
CA GLU A 147 14.74 9.28 7.57
C GLU A 147 13.33 8.94 7.05
N LEU A 148 12.28 9.35 7.77
CA LEU A 148 10.90 9.17 7.31
C LEU A 148 10.62 9.90 5.99
N TRP A 149 11.08 11.15 5.87
CA TRP A 149 10.95 11.92 4.62
C TRP A 149 11.73 11.32 3.45
N VAL A 150 12.94 10.80 3.70
CA VAL A 150 13.71 10.08 2.68
C VAL A 150 12.96 8.84 2.23
N LEU A 151 12.43 8.04 3.17
CA LEU A 151 11.64 6.85 2.86
C LEU A 151 10.36 7.20 2.09
N LEU A 152 9.67 8.29 2.44
CA LEU A 152 8.51 8.78 1.70
C LEU A 152 8.86 9.13 0.24
N GLY A 153 9.96 9.86 0.04
CA GLY A 153 10.44 10.20 -1.30
C GLY A 153 10.76 8.97 -2.14
N ILE A 154 11.45 7.99 -1.54
CA ILE A 154 11.76 6.71 -2.16
C ILE A 154 10.48 5.93 -2.47
N ALA A 155 9.55 5.84 -1.51
CA ALA A 155 8.30 5.11 -1.66
C ALA A 155 7.47 5.64 -2.82
N ARG A 156 7.35 6.96 -2.94
CA ARG A 156 6.65 7.60 -4.04
C ARG A 156 7.29 7.30 -5.39
N ALA A 157 8.62 7.41 -5.48
CA ALA A 157 9.35 7.12 -6.71
C ALA A 157 9.23 5.64 -7.12
N LEU A 158 9.31 4.71 -6.15
CA LEU A 158 9.18 3.28 -6.40
C LEU A 158 7.74 2.88 -6.74
N ALA A 159 6.74 3.46 -6.06
CA ALA A 159 5.32 3.23 -6.38
C ALA A 159 5.04 3.58 -7.84
N ASP A 160 5.48 4.76 -8.27
CA ASP A 160 5.30 5.21 -9.64
C ASP A 160 6.11 4.36 -10.64
N ARG A 161 7.40 4.12 -10.39
CA ARG A 161 8.26 3.29 -11.25
C ARG A 161 7.73 1.87 -11.41
N ALA A 162 7.36 1.21 -10.32
CA ALA A 162 6.87 -0.16 -10.35
C ALA A 162 5.60 -0.31 -11.19
N ASN A 163 4.69 0.66 -11.07
CA ASN A 163 3.44 0.64 -11.82
C ASN A 163 3.63 1.02 -13.29
N ARG A 164 4.53 1.96 -13.61
CA ARG A 164 4.90 2.25 -14.99
C ARG A 164 5.48 1.02 -15.67
N LEU A 165 6.44 0.35 -15.01
CA LEU A 165 7.04 -0.87 -15.53
C LEU A 165 5.98 -1.98 -15.71
N ALA A 166 5.08 -2.19 -14.75
CA ALA A 166 4.00 -3.16 -14.89
C ALA A 166 3.10 -2.85 -16.11
N VAL A 167 2.77 -1.57 -16.36
CA VAL A 167 2.01 -1.16 -17.56
C VAL A 167 2.79 -1.42 -18.86
N GLU A 168 4.09 -1.08 -18.89
CA GLU A 168 4.96 -1.31 -20.05
C GLU A 168 5.07 -2.80 -20.40
N LEU A 169 5.13 -3.65 -19.38
CA LEU A 169 5.13 -5.10 -19.50
C LEU A 169 3.75 -5.68 -19.89
N GLY A 170 2.70 -4.86 -19.97
CA GLY A 170 1.35 -5.33 -20.27
C GLY A 170 0.74 -6.16 -19.15
N ALA A 171 1.08 -5.85 -17.89
CA ALA A 171 0.23 -6.24 -16.77
C ALA A 171 -1.17 -5.65 -16.98
N GLY A 172 -2.20 -6.28 -16.38
CA GLY A 172 -3.61 -5.99 -16.66
C GLY A 172 -4.05 -4.54 -16.35
N PRO A 173 -5.33 -4.27 -16.08
CA PRO A 173 -5.80 -2.89 -15.86
C PRO A 173 -5.44 -2.32 -14.47
N ALA A 174 -4.97 -3.14 -13.53
CA ALA A 174 -4.68 -2.73 -12.15
C ALA A 174 -3.57 -1.67 -11.98
N PRO A 175 -2.37 -1.79 -12.59
CA PRO A 175 -1.32 -0.79 -12.43
C PRO A 175 -1.68 0.55 -13.09
N VAL A 176 -2.51 0.56 -14.14
CA VAL A 176 -3.08 1.81 -14.70
C VAL A 176 -3.93 2.54 -13.66
N ARG A 177 -4.80 1.82 -12.94
CA ARG A 177 -5.61 2.42 -11.86
C ARG A 177 -4.74 2.97 -10.73
N ARG A 178 -3.63 2.30 -10.42
CA ARG A 178 -2.67 2.72 -9.39
C ARG A 178 -1.90 3.97 -9.81
N LEU A 179 -1.43 4.07 -11.05
CA LEU A 179 -0.86 5.31 -11.59
C LEU A 179 -1.87 6.47 -11.58
N ALA A 180 -3.13 6.19 -11.94
CA ALA A 180 -4.18 7.20 -11.86
C ALA A 180 -4.41 7.69 -10.42
N ALA A 181 -4.30 6.81 -9.42
CA ALA A 181 -4.38 7.21 -8.01
C ALA A 181 -3.16 8.05 -7.56
N LEU A 182 -1.96 7.73 -8.02
CA LEU A 182 -0.74 8.50 -7.72
C LEU A 182 -0.74 9.92 -8.32
N SER A 183 -1.37 10.07 -9.49
CA SER A 183 -1.47 11.35 -10.22
C SER A 183 -2.72 12.15 -9.86
N GLY A 184 -3.77 11.48 -9.38
CA GLY A 184 -5.11 12.01 -9.26
C GLY A 184 -5.44 12.80 -7.99
N ASP A 185 -4.51 13.09 -7.08
CA ASP A 185 -4.88 13.77 -5.83
C ASP A 185 -3.89 14.82 -5.29
N ARG A 186 -3.53 15.76 -6.17
CA ARG A 186 -3.38 17.17 -5.78
C ARG A 186 -4.59 18.02 -6.20
N ALA A 187 -5.65 17.40 -6.74
CA ALA A 187 -6.76 18.10 -7.38
C ALA A 187 -8.13 17.89 -6.71
N LEU A 188 -8.29 17.00 -5.72
CA LEU A 188 -9.48 16.97 -4.84
C LEU A 188 -9.21 17.59 -3.45
N ALA A 189 -8.13 18.38 -3.35
CA ALA A 189 -7.77 19.18 -2.18
C ALA A 189 -7.88 20.70 -2.45
N ALA A 190 -8.92 21.12 -3.20
CA ALA A 190 -9.35 22.50 -3.33
C ALA A 190 -10.86 22.60 -3.11
#